data_AF-A0A1H0F1Z4-F1
#
_entry.id   AF-A0A1H0F1Z4-F1
#
_cell.length_a   1.000
_cell.length_b   1.000
_cell.length_c   1.000
_cell.angle_alpha   90.00
_cell.angle_beta   90.00
_cell.angle_gamma   90.00
#
_symmetry.space_group_name_H-M   'P 1'
#
loop_
_entity.id
_entity.type
_entity.pdbx_description
1 polymer ?
#
loop_
_entity_poly.entity_id
_entity_poly.type
_entity_poly.pdbx_seq_one_letter_code
_entity_poly.pdbx_strand_id
1 'polypeptide(L)'
;MNRVYLDNNVWDFAYQNYVDLTAYFPRDKFALAISKHGRFEINQMPDKPCTVGLKKYIFSLLGSDIEEVHTFGFKDPRYPDDEQRSSGFGAGGFSSVFENNERKRLNALFGGQGKRKDALILNKQEADIELGALSVHNYVLTLDKKPGPLKSASENGGKVIFLNELSSSLDPSVLQQAADQIDGKI
;
A
#
# COMPACT_ATOMS: atom_id res chain seq x y z
N MET A 1 -4.38 18.20 1.67
CA MET A 1 -3.21 17.30 1.68
C MET A 1 -3.67 15.94 1.17
N ASN A 2 -3.01 15.44 0.12
CA ASN A 2 -3.38 14.19 -0.54
C ASN A 2 -2.66 13.02 0.13
N ARG A 3 -3.39 12.00 0.58
CA ARG A 3 -2.78 10.79 1.13
C ARG A 3 -2.49 9.79 0.01
N VAL A 4 -1.27 9.26 0.02
CA VAL A 4 -0.73 8.39 -1.03
C VAL A 4 -0.18 7.13 -0.39
N TYR A 5 -0.82 6.00 -0.65
CA TYR A 5 -0.40 4.69 -0.19
C TYR A 5 0.59 4.05 -1.16
N LEU A 6 1.62 3.43 -0.61
CA LEU A 6 2.63 2.72 -1.38
C LEU A 6 2.36 1.22 -1.34
N ASP A 7 2.22 0.62 -2.52
CA ASP A 7 2.30 -0.83 -2.70
C ASP A 7 3.76 -1.30 -2.54
N ASN A 8 3.95 -2.57 -2.17
CA ASN A 8 5.25 -3.13 -1.84
C ASN A 8 6.26 -3.05 -3.00
N ASN A 9 5.79 -3.23 -4.25
CA ASN A 9 6.63 -3.15 -5.45
C ASN A 9 7.19 -1.73 -5.73
N VAL A 10 6.59 -0.68 -5.15
CA VAL A 10 7.09 0.69 -5.31
C VAL A 10 8.39 0.88 -4.53
N TRP A 11 8.56 0.18 -3.40
CA TRP A 11 9.80 0.22 -2.63
C TRP A 11 10.98 -0.33 -3.41
N ASP A 12 10.78 -1.46 -4.09
CA ASP A 12 11.79 -2.07 -4.97
C ASP A 12 12.24 -1.05 -6.03
N PHE A 13 11.28 -0.40 -6.69
CA PHE A 13 11.55 0.61 -7.70
C PHE A 13 12.35 1.79 -7.16
N ALA A 14 11.90 2.38 -6.04
CA ALA A 14 12.56 3.53 -5.44
C ALA A 14 13.99 3.18 -4.99
N TYR A 15 14.17 2.02 -4.36
CA TYR A 15 15.48 1.57 -3.89
C TYR A 15 16.45 1.27 -5.05
N GLN A 16 15.99 0.57 -6.10
CA GLN A 16 16.83 0.23 -7.25
C GLN A 16 17.30 1.46 -8.04
N ASN A 17 16.51 2.53 -8.03
CA ASN A 17 16.80 3.77 -8.72
C ASN A 17 17.39 4.86 -7.81
N TYR A 18 17.72 4.54 -6.55
CA TYR A 18 18.24 5.49 -5.56
C TYR A 18 17.38 6.76 -5.42
N VAL A 19 16.06 6.57 -5.44
CA VAL A 19 15.09 7.66 -5.37
C VAL A 19 14.80 8.05 -3.92
N ASP A 20 14.86 9.36 -3.67
CA ASP A 20 14.21 9.97 -2.52
C ASP A 20 12.74 10.27 -2.85
N LEU A 21 11.82 9.52 -2.25
CA LEU A 21 10.38 9.69 -2.45
C LEU A 21 9.89 11.07 -2.00
N THR A 22 10.55 11.69 -1.02
CA THR A 22 10.13 12.99 -0.46
C THR A 22 10.40 14.15 -1.42
N ALA A 23 11.33 13.98 -2.36
CA ALA A 23 11.61 14.94 -3.41
C ALA A 23 10.44 15.07 -4.42
N TYR A 24 9.72 13.97 -4.65
CA TYR A 24 8.56 13.91 -5.56
C TYR A 24 7.24 14.15 -4.84
N PHE A 25 7.15 13.73 -3.57
CA PHE A 25 5.97 13.86 -2.73
C PHE A 25 6.29 14.72 -1.49
N PRO A 26 6.44 16.04 -1.64
CA PRO A 26 6.79 16.91 -0.53
C PRO A 26 5.67 16.96 0.52
N ARG A 27 6.06 16.97 1.80
CA ARG A 27 5.16 16.79 2.95
C ARG A 27 4.11 17.88 3.13
N ASP A 28 4.32 19.06 2.54
CA ASP A 28 3.36 20.16 2.55
C ASP A 28 2.11 19.86 1.67
N LYS A 29 2.25 18.95 0.72
CA LYS A 29 1.18 18.57 -0.22
C LYS A 29 0.70 17.13 -0.06
N PHE A 30 1.62 16.23 0.27
CA PHE A 30 1.37 14.80 0.29
C PHE A 30 1.65 14.19 1.67
N ALA A 31 0.83 13.20 2.03
CA ALA A 31 1.08 12.33 3.16
C ALA A 31 1.32 10.91 2.61
N LEU A 32 2.59 10.50 2.55
CA LEU A 32 2.96 9.15 2.18
C LEU A 32 2.60 8.17 3.30
N ALA A 33 2.01 7.04 2.93
CA ALA A 33 1.53 6.07 3.89
C ALA A 33 1.72 4.62 3.42
N ILE A 34 1.75 3.70 4.38
CA ILE A 34 1.50 2.28 4.18
C ILE A 34 0.34 1.82 5.04
N SER A 35 -0.33 0.75 4.62
CA SER A 35 -1.29 0.06 5.49
C SER A 35 -0.56 -0.85 6.48
N LYS A 36 -1.23 -1.22 7.57
CA LYS A 36 -0.76 -2.29 8.48
C LYS A 36 -0.46 -3.60 7.73
N HIS A 37 -1.24 -3.91 6.68
CA HIS A 37 -0.97 -5.07 5.82
C HIS A 37 0.34 -4.93 5.05
N GLY A 38 0.60 -3.76 4.46
CA GLY A 38 1.90 -3.49 3.82
C GLY A 38 3.06 -3.60 4.80
N ARG A 39 2.86 -3.17 6.06
CA ARG A 39 3.84 -3.37 7.14
C ARG A 39 4.13 -4.84 7.41
N PHE A 40 3.12 -5.70 7.43
CA PHE A 40 3.32 -7.15 7.57
C PHE A 40 4.16 -7.71 6.43
N GLU A 41 3.92 -7.31 5.19
CA GLU A 41 4.74 -7.76 4.05
C GLU A 41 6.21 -7.39 4.21
N ILE A 42 6.50 -6.14 4.58
CA ILE A 42 7.86 -5.65 4.83
C ILE A 42 8.54 -6.43 5.96
N ASN A 43 7.83 -6.69 7.05
CA ASN A 43 8.36 -7.45 8.19
C ASN A 43 8.70 -8.90 7.81
N GLN A 44 7.90 -9.51 6.93
CA GLN A 44 8.09 -10.89 6.46
C GLN A 44 9.07 -11.02 5.29
N MET A 45 9.64 -9.92 4.79
CA MET A 45 10.73 -9.98 3.84
C MET A 45 11.93 -10.74 4.45
N PRO A 46 12.45 -11.77 3.75
CA PRO A 46 13.53 -12.59 4.27
C PRO A 46 14.82 -11.77 4.37
N ASP A 47 15.67 -12.06 5.35
CA ASP A 47 16.96 -11.36 5.49
C ASP A 47 18.02 -11.98 4.56
N LYS A 48 17.87 -11.75 3.26
CA LYS A 48 18.83 -12.17 2.22
C LYS A 48 19.69 -10.98 1.77
N PRO A 49 20.92 -11.19 1.27
CA PRO A 49 21.79 -10.10 0.81
C PRO A 49 21.11 -9.11 -0.15
N CYS A 50 20.22 -9.59 -1.04
CA CYS A 50 19.47 -8.77 -1.99
C CYS A 50 18.32 -7.94 -1.38
N THR A 51 17.91 -8.20 -0.14
CA THR A 51 16.72 -7.60 0.49
C THR A 51 17.03 -6.87 1.80
N VAL A 52 18.17 -7.15 2.45
CA VAL A 52 18.61 -6.43 3.65
C VAL A 52 18.77 -4.94 3.39
N GLY A 53 19.33 -4.55 2.24
CA GLY A 53 19.48 -3.14 1.86
C GLY A 53 18.13 -2.44 1.67
N LEU A 54 17.22 -3.07 0.91
CA LEU A 54 15.86 -2.58 0.70
C LEU A 54 15.09 -2.43 2.02
N LYS A 55 15.15 -3.45 2.89
CA LYS A 55 14.53 -3.43 4.20
C LYS A 55 15.05 -2.25 5.03
N LYS A 56 16.38 -2.07 5.13
CA LYS A 56 16.98 -0.92 5.82
C LYS A 56 16.51 0.41 5.26
N TYR A 57 16.44 0.54 3.94
CA TYR A 57 15.92 1.74 3.27
C TYR A 57 14.47 2.03 3.68
N ILE A 58 13.58 1.05 3.58
CA ILE A 58 12.17 1.20 3.97
C ILE A 58 12.06 1.61 5.45
N PHE A 59 12.72 0.88 6.35
CA PHE A 59 12.70 1.18 7.79
C PHE A 59 13.30 2.54 8.15
N SER A 60 14.19 3.09 7.32
CA SER A 60 14.74 4.43 7.54
C SER A 60 13.74 5.56 7.24
N LEU A 61 12.70 5.27 6.46
CA LEU A 61 11.65 6.23 6.07
C LEU A 61 10.38 6.11 6.92
N LEU A 62 10.13 4.92 7.48
CA LEU A 62 8.93 4.67 8.28
C LEU A 62 8.98 5.42 9.61
N GLY A 63 7.89 6.13 9.92
CA GLY A 63 7.75 6.94 11.13
C GLY A 63 8.35 8.34 11.04
N SER A 64 9.23 8.60 10.06
CA SER A 64 9.72 9.95 9.76
C SER A 64 8.93 10.57 8.60
N ASP A 65 9.06 9.96 7.42
CA ASP A 65 8.59 10.46 6.13
C ASP A 65 7.33 9.75 5.66
N ILE A 66 7.12 8.53 6.14
CA ILE A 66 6.05 7.64 5.71
C ILE A 66 5.31 7.10 6.93
N GLU A 67 4.00 7.33 6.95
CA GLU A 67 3.11 6.96 8.05
C GLU A 67 2.64 5.51 7.93
N GLU A 68 2.67 4.75 9.02
CA GLU A 68 1.92 3.49 9.10
C GLU A 68 0.50 3.80 9.56
N VAL A 69 -0.48 3.55 8.68
CA VAL A 69 -1.89 3.83 8.96
C VAL A 69 -2.63 2.55 9.32
N HIS A 70 -3.37 2.64 10.42
CA HIS A 70 -4.15 1.53 10.97
C HIS A 70 -5.65 1.84 10.90
N THR A 71 -6.43 0.82 10.55
CA THR A 71 -7.89 0.87 10.64
C THR A 71 -8.33 0.42 12.03
N PHE A 72 -9.30 1.13 12.62
CA PHE A 72 -9.92 0.76 13.88
C PHE A 72 -10.71 -0.53 13.73
N GLY A 73 -10.62 -1.38 14.74
CA GLY A 73 -11.43 -2.59 14.81
C GLY A 73 -11.28 -3.32 16.12
N PHE A 74 -12.18 -4.25 16.36
CA PHE A 74 -12.17 -5.09 17.54
C PHE A 74 -11.22 -6.29 17.34
N LYS A 75 -10.76 -6.85 18.46
CA LYS A 75 -9.90 -8.04 18.47
C LYS A 75 -10.61 -9.18 17.75
N ASP A 76 -9.89 -9.79 16.81
CA ASP A 76 -10.32 -10.99 16.11
C ASP A 76 -9.62 -12.21 16.73
N PRO A 77 -10.35 -13.12 17.38
CA PRO A 77 -9.76 -14.27 18.06
C PRO A 77 -9.13 -15.29 17.09
N ARG A 78 -9.33 -15.14 15.78
CA ARG A 78 -8.70 -15.99 14.75
C ARG A 78 -7.21 -15.68 14.56
N TYR A 79 -6.74 -14.52 15.03
CA TYR A 79 -5.36 -14.08 14.88
C TYR A 79 -4.71 -13.84 16.25
N PRO A 80 -3.40 -14.06 16.40
CA PRO A 80 -2.66 -13.61 17.58
C PRO A 80 -2.62 -12.08 17.66
N ASP A 81 -2.19 -11.54 18.80
CA ASP A 81 -2.27 -10.11 19.09
C ASP A 81 -1.39 -9.24 18.17
N ASP A 82 -0.25 -9.78 17.72
CA ASP A 82 0.70 -9.13 16.81
C ASP A 82 0.30 -9.22 15.33
N GLU A 83 -0.64 -10.11 14.99
CA GLU A 83 -1.17 -10.29 13.63
C GLU A 83 -2.57 -9.70 13.44
N GLN A 84 -3.07 -8.91 14.39
CA GLN A 84 -4.36 -8.24 14.25
C GLN A 84 -4.36 -7.29 13.05
N ARG A 85 -5.39 -7.37 12.18
CA ARG A 85 -5.50 -6.52 10.98
C ARG A 85 -5.90 -5.09 11.32
N SER A 86 -6.62 -4.93 12.41
CA SER A 86 -7.03 -3.64 12.94
C SER A 86 -6.25 -3.27 14.20
N SER A 87 -6.36 -2.01 14.60
CA SER A 87 -5.89 -1.50 15.87
C SER A 87 -7.07 -1.02 16.72
N GLY A 88 -6.91 -1.04 18.04
CA GLY A 88 -7.96 -0.61 18.97
C GLY A 88 -8.02 0.92 19.14
N PHE A 89 -8.65 1.34 20.24
CA PHE A 89 -8.77 2.74 20.63
C PHE A 89 -7.39 3.40 20.77
N GLY A 90 -7.28 4.65 20.29
CA GLY A 90 -6.05 5.45 20.38
C GLY A 90 -4.98 5.11 19.34
N ALA A 91 -5.19 4.09 18.49
CA ALA A 91 -4.24 3.68 17.47
C ALA A 91 -4.86 3.48 16.08
N GLY A 92 -6.12 3.05 15.98
CA GLY A 92 -6.82 2.87 14.69
C GLY A 92 -7.74 4.04 14.32
N GLY A 93 -7.76 4.41 13.04
CA GLY A 93 -8.72 5.37 12.47
C GLY A 93 -9.99 4.68 11.95
N PHE A 94 -11.14 5.35 11.98
CA PHE A 94 -12.37 4.79 11.44
C PHE A 94 -12.33 4.69 9.91
N SER A 95 -12.74 3.55 9.37
CA SER A 95 -12.93 3.37 7.92
C SER A 95 -14.29 3.91 7.47
N SER A 96 -14.35 4.38 6.22
CA SER A 96 -15.61 4.85 5.65
C SER A 96 -16.53 3.68 5.27
N VAL A 97 -17.83 3.96 5.13
CA VAL A 97 -18.79 2.97 4.61
C VAL A 97 -18.41 2.53 3.19
N PHE A 98 -17.87 3.45 2.38
CA PHE A 98 -17.45 3.16 1.01
C PHE A 98 -16.22 2.25 0.97
N GLU A 99 -15.20 2.53 1.80
CA GLU A 99 -14.03 1.65 1.95
C GLU A 99 -14.45 0.25 2.42
N ASN A 100 -15.37 0.18 3.39
CA ASN A 100 -15.86 -1.10 3.89
C ASN A 100 -16.65 -1.89 2.84
N ASN A 101 -17.46 -1.21 2.02
CA ASN A 101 -18.18 -1.84 0.91
C ASN A 101 -17.22 -2.34 -0.17
N GLU A 102 -16.21 -1.53 -0.52
CA GLU A 102 -15.21 -1.92 -1.50
C GLU A 102 -14.36 -3.09 -1.01
N ARG A 103 -13.93 -3.07 0.26
CA ARG A 103 -13.24 -4.19 0.89
C ARG A 103 -14.07 -5.47 0.84
N LYS A 104 -15.38 -5.40 1.11
CA LYS A 104 -16.29 -6.56 1.00
C LYS A 104 -16.38 -7.07 -0.43
N ARG A 105 -16.52 -6.17 -1.42
CA ARG A 105 -16.56 -6.51 -2.85
C ARG A 105 -15.27 -7.22 -3.29
N LEU A 106 -14.12 -6.63 -2.99
CA LEU A 106 -12.82 -7.18 -3.33
C LEU A 106 -12.57 -8.53 -2.62
N ASN A 107 -12.96 -8.68 -1.35
CA ASN A 107 -12.93 -9.97 -0.68
C ASN A 107 -13.85 -11.02 -1.32
N ALA A 108 -15.02 -10.64 -1.82
CA ALA A 108 -15.90 -11.59 -2.51
C ALA A 108 -15.32 -12.08 -3.85
N LEU A 109 -14.55 -11.23 -4.54
CA LEU A 109 -13.94 -11.56 -5.84
C LEU A 109 -12.59 -12.26 -5.72
N PHE A 110 -11.77 -11.83 -4.77
CA PHE A 110 -10.34 -12.19 -4.66
C PHE A 110 -9.97 -12.78 -3.30
N GLY A 111 -10.85 -12.68 -2.31
CA GLY A 111 -10.62 -13.19 -0.97
C GLY A 111 -10.54 -14.72 -1.00
N GLY A 112 -9.35 -15.24 -0.72
CA GLY A 112 -9.12 -16.65 -0.50
C GLY A 112 -8.67 -16.90 0.95
N GLN A 113 -9.18 -17.96 1.56
CA GLN A 113 -8.77 -18.38 2.92
C GLN A 113 -7.40 -19.09 2.93
N GLY A 114 -6.78 -19.31 1.77
CA GLY A 114 -5.45 -19.91 1.68
C GLY A 114 -4.35 -18.86 1.90
N LYS A 115 -3.52 -19.08 2.92
CA LYS A 115 -2.19 -18.44 2.98
C LYS A 115 -1.40 -18.88 1.75
N ARG A 116 -0.66 -17.96 1.11
CA ARG A 116 0.17 -18.30 -0.06
C ARG A 116 1.30 -19.29 0.31
N LYS A 117 1.72 -19.26 1.58
CA LYS A 117 2.64 -20.19 2.26
C LYS A 117 2.29 -20.19 3.75
N ASP A 118 2.40 -21.31 4.44
CA ASP A 118 2.02 -21.43 5.86
C ASP A 118 2.77 -20.43 6.78
N ALA A 119 4.00 -20.07 6.40
CA ALA A 119 4.83 -19.10 7.12
C ALA A 119 4.39 -17.63 6.97
N LEU A 120 3.47 -17.32 6.05
CA LEU A 120 3.01 -15.94 5.84
C LEU A 120 1.86 -15.59 6.81
N ILE A 121 1.86 -14.36 7.32
CA ILE A 121 0.81 -13.85 8.22
C ILE A 121 -0.45 -13.57 7.42
N LEU A 122 -0.27 -12.97 6.24
CA LEU A 122 -1.36 -12.53 5.37
C LEU A 122 -1.94 -13.68 4.54
N ASN A 123 -3.26 -13.61 4.36
CA ASN A 123 -3.97 -14.40 3.37
C ASN A 123 -3.56 -13.96 1.95
N LYS A 124 -3.84 -14.81 0.97
CA LYS A 124 -3.60 -14.45 -0.44
C LYS A 124 -4.33 -13.14 -0.77
N GLN A 125 -3.59 -12.21 -1.36
CA GLN A 125 -4.10 -10.90 -1.83
C GLN A 125 -4.66 -9.99 -0.73
N GLU A 126 -4.44 -10.28 0.54
CA GLU A 126 -5.01 -9.50 1.64
C GLU A 126 -4.52 -8.04 1.66
N ALA A 127 -3.22 -7.82 1.40
CA ALA A 127 -2.64 -6.48 1.30
C ALA A 127 -3.19 -5.70 0.09
N ASP A 128 -3.24 -6.32 -1.09
CA ASP A 128 -3.80 -5.72 -2.31
C ASP A 128 -5.28 -5.35 -2.14
N ILE A 129 -6.05 -6.20 -1.45
CA ILE A 129 -7.47 -5.94 -1.14
C ILE A 129 -7.59 -4.73 -0.21
N GLU A 130 -6.73 -4.61 0.80
CA GLU A 130 -6.74 -3.46 1.72
C GLU A 130 -6.37 -2.16 0.98
N LEU A 131 -5.32 -2.18 0.17
CA LEU A 131 -4.93 -1.03 -0.66
C LEU A 131 -6.04 -0.67 -1.66
N GLY A 132 -6.66 -1.66 -2.30
CA GLY A 132 -7.79 -1.45 -3.21
C GLY A 132 -8.97 -0.78 -2.49
N ALA A 133 -9.29 -1.19 -1.27
CA ALA A 133 -10.33 -0.54 -0.46
C ALA A 133 -9.96 0.91 -0.09
N LEU A 134 -8.71 1.16 0.31
CA LEU A 134 -8.21 2.50 0.64
C LEU A 134 -8.20 3.46 -0.57
N SER A 135 -8.10 2.90 -1.77
CA SER A 135 -8.09 3.68 -3.03
C SER A 135 -9.39 4.45 -3.29
N VAL A 136 -10.48 4.10 -2.60
CA VAL A 136 -11.77 4.80 -2.70
C VAL A 136 -11.65 6.29 -2.38
N HIS A 137 -10.81 6.65 -1.40
CA HIS A 137 -10.62 8.04 -0.98
C HIS A 137 -9.19 8.53 -1.19
N ASN A 138 -8.21 7.63 -1.12
CA ASN A 138 -6.79 7.93 -1.13
C ASN A 138 -6.15 7.45 -2.42
N TYR A 139 -4.98 7.99 -2.77
CA TYR A 139 -4.23 7.49 -3.92
C TYR A 139 -3.42 6.25 -3.55
N VAL A 140 -3.28 5.30 -4.47
CA VAL A 140 -2.40 4.13 -4.31
C VAL A 140 -1.42 4.11 -5.48
N LEU A 141 -0.12 4.09 -5.19
CA LEU A 141 0.91 3.89 -6.21
C LEU A 141 1.26 2.41 -6.29
N THR A 142 1.31 1.87 -7.50
CA THR A 142 1.67 0.46 -7.73
C THR A 142 2.32 0.26 -9.11
N LEU A 143 3.10 -0.81 -9.25
CA LEU A 143 3.58 -1.34 -10.52
C LEU A 143 2.80 -2.58 -10.97
N ASP A 144 1.88 -3.11 -10.15
CA ASP A 144 1.15 -4.33 -10.48
C ASP A 144 -0.15 -4.05 -11.23
N LYS A 145 -0.02 -3.93 -12.55
CA LYS A 145 -1.16 -3.76 -13.47
C LYS A 145 -1.87 -5.07 -13.85
N LYS A 146 -1.47 -6.21 -13.29
CA LYS A 146 -2.05 -7.51 -13.65
C LYS A 146 -3.49 -7.60 -13.13
N PRO A 147 -4.34 -8.46 -13.73
CA PRO A 147 -5.66 -8.74 -13.20
C PRO A 147 -5.60 -9.17 -11.73
N GLY A 148 -6.26 -8.40 -10.86
CA GLY A 148 -6.20 -8.57 -9.41
C GLY A 148 -6.96 -7.46 -8.68
N PRO A 149 -6.85 -7.40 -7.33
CA PRO A 149 -7.62 -6.46 -6.52
C PRO A 149 -7.38 -5.00 -6.90
N LEU A 150 -6.12 -4.59 -7.10
CA LEU A 150 -5.79 -3.20 -7.43
C LEU A 150 -6.31 -2.79 -8.81
N LYS A 151 -6.20 -3.66 -9.83
CA LYS A 151 -6.79 -3.40 -11.15
C LYS A 151 -8.30 -3.31 -11.08
N SER A 152 -8.96 -4.22 -10.35
CA SER A 152 -10.41 -4.18 -10.15
C SER A 152 -10.87 -2.96 -9.35
N ALA A 153 -10.09 -2.48 -8.38
CA ALA A 153 -10.39 -1.26 -7.64
C ALA A 153 -10.30 -0.03 -8.55
N SER A 154 -9.25 0.05 -9.37
CA SER A 154 -9.08 1.10 -10.39
C SER A 154 -10.26 1.15 -11.38
N GLU A 155 -10.63 0.00 -11.94
CA GLU A 155 -11.77 -0.14 -12.86
C GLU A 155 -13.11 0.22 -12.19
N ASN A 156 -13.18 0.10 -10.86
CA ASN A 156 -14.34 0.49 -10.06
C ASN A 156 -14.25 1.94 -9.53
N GLY A 157 -13.39 2.79 -10.13
CA GLY A 157 -13.27 4.22 -9.79
C GLY A 157 -12.35 4.53 -8.60
N GLY A 158 -11.61 3.55 -8.09
CA GLY A 158 -10.57 3.75 -7.10
C GLY A 158 -9.38 4.55 -7.67
N LYS A 159 -8.75 5.37 -6.85
CA LYS A 159 -7.61 6.23 -7.22
C LYS A 159 -6.30 5.46 -7.22
N VAL A 160 -6.20 4.45 -8.07
CA VAL A 160 -4.99 3.65 -8.26
C VAL A 160 -4.19 4.20 -9.42
N ILE A 161 -2.90 4.49 -9.20
CA ILE A 161 -1.96 4.96 -10.21
C ILE A 161 -0.95 3.86 -10.49
N PHE A 162 -1.00 3.33 -11.71
CA PHE A 162 -0.04 2.35 -12.22
C PHE A 162 1.17 3.08 -12.80
N LEU A 163 2.29 3.10 -12.08
CA LEU A 163 3.49 3.85 -12.48
C LEU A 163 4.04 3.38 -13.85
N ASN A 164 3.82 2.12 -14.21
CA ASN A 164 4.20 1.53 -15.49
C ASN A 164 3.19 1.77 -16.64
N GLU A 165 2.16 2.58 -16.42
CA GLU A 165 1.25 3.09 -17.44
C GLU A 165 1.48 4.58 -17.73
N LEU A 166 2.23 5.29 -16.87
CA LEU A 166 2.50 6.73 -17.03
C LEU A 166 3.54 7.03 -18.11
N SER A 167 4.53 6.15 -18.29
CA SER A 167 5.59 6.32 -19.27
C SER A 167 5.93 5.01 -19.97
N SER A 168 6.43 5.11 -21.21
CA SER A 168 7.01 3.98 -21.94
C SER A 168 8.31 3.47 -21.31
N SER A 169 9.01 4.32 -20.56
CA SER A 169 10.19 3.97 -19.76
C SER A 169 9.86 4.03 -18.28
N LEU A 170 10.21 2.98 -17.54
CA LEU A 170 10.05 2.96 -16.09
C LEU A 170 11.32 3.56 -15.44
N ASP A 171 11.39 4.88 -15.42
CA ASP A 171 12.46 5.68 -14.80
C ASP A 171 11.87 6.64 -13.73
N PRO A 172 12.69 7.28 -12.88
CA PRO A 172 12.19 8.11 -11.77
C PRO A 172 11.19 9.21 -12.15
N SER A 173 11.13 9.64 -13.42
CA SER A 173 10.17 10.66 -13.86
C SER A 173 8.71 10.22 -13.70
N VAL A 174 8.42 8.91 -13.66
CA VAL A 174 7.06 8.40 -13.42
C VAL A 174 6.50 8.82 -12.05
N LEU A 175 7.37 9.06 -11.06
CA LEU A 175 6.95 9.55 -9.74
C LEU A 175 6.54 11.02 -9.80
N GLN A 176 7.24 11.82 -10.59
CA GLN A 176 6.85 13.21 -10.84
C GLN A 176 5.50 13.27 -11.57
N GLN A 177 5.32 12.44 -12.60
CA GLN A 177 4.05 12.34 -13.33
C GLN A 177 2.90 11.90 -12.42
N ALA A 178 3.14 10.93 -11.52
CA ALA A 178 2.16 10.51 -10.53
C ALA A 178 1.81 11.66 -9.57
N ALA A 179 2.79 12.39 -9.06
CA ALA A 179 2.56 13.54 -8.19
C ALA A 179 1.75 14.65 -8.90
N ASP A 180 2.07 14.94 -10.16
CA ASP A 180 1.35 15.94 -10.96
C ASP A 180 -0.09 15.51 -11.29
N GLN A 181 -0.32 14.22 -11.56
CA GLN A 181 -1.67 13.66 -11.71
C GLN A 181 -2.49 13.77 -10.40
N ILE A 182 -1.87 13.52 -9.24
CA ILE A 182 -2.53 13.67 -7.93
C ILE A 182 -2.86 15.14 -7.63
N ASP A 183 -1.99 16.07 -8.02
CA ASP A 183 -2.19 17.53 -7.88
C ASP A 183 -3.18 18.10 -8.93
N GLY A 184 -3.67 17.29 -9.87
CA GLY A 184 -4.63 17.71 -10.90
C GLY A 184 -4.02 18.61 -11.98
N LYS A 185 -2.71 18.49 -12.23
CA LYS A 185 -2.01 19.24 -13.29
C LYS A 185 -2.02 18.52 -14.64
N ILE A 186 -2.53 17.29 -14.68
CA ILE A 186 -2.62 16.40 -15.84
C ILE A 186 -4.04 15.85 -15.92
#